data_AF-A0A381XDN6-F1
#
_entry.id   AF-A0A381XDN6-F1
#
_cell.length_a   1.000
_cell.length_b   1.000
_cell.length_c   1.000
_cell.angle_alpha   90.00
_cell.angle_beta   90.00
_cell.angle_gamma   90.00
#
_symmetry.space_group_name_H-M   'P 1'
#
loop_
_entity.id
_entity.type
_entity.pdbx_description
1 polymer ?
#
loop_
_entity_poly.entity_id
_entity_poly.type
_entity_poly.pdbx_seq_one_letter_code
_entity_poly.pdbx_strand_id
1 'polypeptide(L)' 'MKSNNSLDTTIERLVELMDLEVIEENIFRGESQDIGSPQVFGGQVLGQALMAATRTIEGRSVHSLHAYFLRRGDFEAPI' A
#
# COMPACT_ATOMS: atom_id res chain seq x y z
N MET A 1 17.56 4.07 29.78
CA MET A 1 16.87 5.26 29.25
C MET A 1 16.61 5.00 27.78
N LYS A 2 15.44 4.43 27.43
CA LYS A 2 15.13 4.04 26.04
C LYS A 2 14.90 5.30 25.23
N SER A 3 15.73 5.55 24.24
CA SER A 3 15.54 6.60 23.25
C SER A 3 14.22 6.36 22.50
N ASN A 4 13.34 7.35 22.50
CA ASN A 4 12.11 7.41 21.71
C ASN A 4 12.42 7.08 20.24
N ASN A 5 12.00 5.91 19.76
CA ASN A 5 12.18 5.48 18.37
C ASN A 5 10.85 5.31 17.63
N SER A 6 9.92 6.24 17.86
CA SER A 6 8.57 6.25 17.25
C SER A 6 8.59 6.36 15.71
N LEU A 7 9.65 6.97 15.16
CA LEU A 7 9.83 7.11 13.70
C LEU A 7 10.16 5.77 13.02
N ASP A 8 11.03 4.96 13.62
CA ASP A 8 11.38 3.62 13.09
C ASP A 8 10.12 2.75 13.00
N THR A 9 9.32 2.73 14.07
CA THR A 9 8.07 1.95 14.10
C THR A 9 7.02 2.41 13.08
N THR A 10 7.04 3.69 12.70
CA THR A 10 6.10 4.22 11.69
C THR A 10 6.51 3.81 10.28
N ILE A 11 7.81 3.88 9.97
CA ILE A 11 8.33 3.47 8.66
C ILE A 11 8.22 1.96 8.49
N GLU A 12 8.55 1.18 9.53
CA GLU A 12 8.34 -0.27 9.55
C GLU A 12 6.89 -0.62 9.21
N ARG A 13 5.92 0.05 9.84
CA ARG A 13 4.51 -0.19 9.57
C ARG A 13 4.12 0.15 8.13
N LEU A 14 4.67 1.22 7.56
CA LEU A 14 4.42 1.56 6.17
C LEU A 14 5.00 0.51 5.22
N VAL A 15 6.20 0.00 5.50
CA VAL A 15 6.82 -1.07 4.70
C VAL A 15 5.99 -2.34 4.77
N GLU A 16 5.50 -2.73 5.96
CA GLU A 16 4.57 -3.86 6.12
C GLU A 16 3.29 -3.66 5.30
N LEU A 17 2.71 -2.46 5.30
CA LEU A 17 1.49 -2.16 4.53
C LEU A 17 1.68 -2.29 3.01
N MET A 18 2.91 -2.12 2.53
CA MET A 18 3.25 -2.31 1.12
C MET A 18 3.51 -3.79 0.78
N ASP A 19 3.62 -4.69 1.77
CA ASP A 19 3.76 -6.11 1.51
C ASP A 19 2.39 -6.77 1.29
N LEU A 20 2.04 -6.98 0.03
CA LEU A 20 0.72 -7.49 -0.35
C LEU A 20 0.62 -9.01 -0.18
N GLU A 21 -0.54 -9.48 0.28
CA GLU A 21 -0.90 -10.89 0.22
C GLU A 21 -1.10 -11.30 -1.24
N VAL A 22 -0.50 -12.42 -1.65
CA VAL A 22 -0.72 -13.02 -2.98
C VAL A 22 -1.87 -14.01 -2.88
N ILE A 23 -2.97 -13.74 -3.58
CA ILE A 23 -4.15 -14.60 -3.61
C ILE A 23 -4.04 -15.60 -4.77
N GLU A 24 -3.65 -15.12 -5.96
CA GLU A 24 -3.50 -15.91 -7.18
C GLU A 24 -2.52 -15.21 -8.15
N GLU A 25 -2.26 -15.82 -9.31
CA GLU A 25 -1.53 -15.20 -10.41
C GLU A 25 -2.17 -13.84 -10.77
N ASN A 26 -1.39 -12.77 -10.60
CA ASN A 26 -1.80 -11.38 -10.84
C ASN A 26 -2.96 -10.88 -9.95
N ILE A 27 -3.28 -11.58 -8.85
CA ILE A 27 -4.29 -11.16 -7.87
C ILE A 27 -3.63 -10.99 -6.50
N PHE A 28 -3.69 -9.77 -5.97
CA PHE A 28 -3.08 -9.37 -4.72
C PHE A 28 -4.11 -8.69 -3.82
N ARG A 29 -3.98 -8.84 -2.51
CA ARG A 29 -4.79 -8.14 -1.51
C ARG A 29 -3.91 -7.17 -0.71
N GLY A 30 -4.36 -5.93 -0.60
CA GLY A 30 -3.77 -4.91 0.25
C GLY A 30 -4.62 -4.66 1.49
N GLU A 31 -3.97 -4.41 2.62
CA GLU A 31 -4.65 -3.96 3.83
C GLU A 31 -4.91 -2.45 3.78
N SER A 32 -5.99 -2.01 4.42
CA SER A 32 -6.29 -0.60 4.64
C SER A 32 -5.69 -0.12 5.96
N GLN A 33 -5.06 1.06 5.97
CA GLN A 33 -4.63 1.70 7.20
C GLN A 33 -5.52 2.91 7.52
N ASP A 34 -6.13 2.90 8.70
CA ASP A 34 -6.77 4.09 9.24
C ASP A 34 -5.72 5.12 9.66
N ILE A 35 -5.79 6.30 9.06
CA ILE A 35 -4.93 7.45 9.35
C ILE A 35 -5.71 8.58 10.04
N GLY A 36 -6.88 8.29 10.61
CA GLY A 36 -7.79 9.24 11.23
C GLY A 36 -8.70 9.97 10.23
N SER A 37 -8.94 9.36 9.07
CA SER A 37 -9.71 9.92 7.95
C SER A 37 -10.80 8.96 7.53
N PRO A 38 -12.02 9.42 7.17
CA PRO A 38 -13.14 8.54 6.78
C PRO A 38 -12.94 7.82 5.44
N GLN A 39 -11.77 7.96 4.81
CA GLN A 39 -11.45 7.47 3.48
C GLN A 39 -10.00 7.01 3.44
N VAL A 40 -9.75 5.93 2.70
CA VAL A 40 -8.39 5.43 2.46
C VAL A 40 -7.54 6.52 1.80
N PHE A 41 -6.30 6.64 2.26
CA PHE A 41 -5.33 7.55 1.66
C PHE A 41 -4.99 7.13 0.23
N GLY A 42 -5.20 8.02 -0.75
CA GLY A 42 -4.96 7.69 -2.15
C GLY A 42 -3.52 7.24 -2.45
N GLY A 43 -2.52 7.78 -1.74
CA GLY A 43 -1.14 7.34 -1.88
C GLY A 43 -0.91 5.88 -1.46
N GLN A 44 -1.67 5.38 -0.47
CA GLN A 44 -1.63 3.97 -0.09
C GLN A 44 -2.14 3.09 -1.23
N VAL A 45 -3.32 3.42 -1.78
CA VAL A 45 -3.94 2.68 -2.89
C VAL A 45 -2.98 2.63 -4.09
N LEU A 46 -2.37 3.76 -4.45
CA LEU A 46 -1.42 3.81 -5.57
C LEU A 46 -0.12 3.06 -5.28
N GLY A 47 0.41 3.14 -4.06
CA GLY A 47 1.60 2.42 -3.65
C GLY A 47 1.40 0.90 -3.72
N GLN A 48 0.27 0.41 -3.19
CA GLN A 48 -0.11 -0.99 -3.24
C GLN A 48 -0.38 -1.44 -4.70
N ALA A 49 -1.13 -0.67 -5.48
CA ALA A 49 -1.36 -0.99 -6.90
C ALA A 49 -0.04 -1.06 -7.70
N LEU A 50 0.91 -0.17 -7.41
CA LEU A 50 2.22 -0.19 -8.05
C LEU A 50 3.05 -1.40 -7.62
N MET A 51 3.05 -1.73 -6.32
CA MET A 51 3.72 -2.93 -5.81
C MET A 51 3.20 -4.20 -6.49
N ALA A 52 1.88 -4.35 -6.56
CA ALA A 52 1.24 -5.46 -7.27
C ALA A 52 1.75 -5.54 -8.72
N ALA A 53 1.71 -4.44 -9.47
CA ALA A 53 2.17 -4.39 -10.86
C ALA A 53 3.67 -4.74 -11.01
N THR A 54 4.51 -4.33 -10.06
CA THR A 54 5.95 -4.66 -10.10
C THR A 54 6.23 -6.13 -9.84
N ARG A 55 5.37 -6.83 -9.08
CA ARG A 55 5.51 -8.29 -8.83
C ARG A 55 5.19 -9.14 -10.05
N THR A 56 4.55 -8.57 -11.09
CA THR A 56 4.19 -9.31 -12.31
C THR A 56 5.24 -9.16 -13.42
N ILE A 57 6.36 -8.48 -13.18
CA ILE A 57 7.41 -8.26 -14.19
C ILE A 57 8.82 -8.34 -13.62
N GLU A 58 9.72 -8.99 -14.34
CA GLU A 58 11.13 -9.12 -13.95
C GLU A 58 12.04 -8.16 -14.73
N GLY A 59 13.08 -7.65 -14.06
CA GLY A 59 14.15 -6.88 -14.71
C GLY A 59 13.73 -5.51 -15.25
N ARG A 60 12.62 -4.93 -14.77
CA ARG A 60 12.16 -3.59 -15.18
C ARG A 60 11.86 -2.71 -13.97
N SER A 61 12.19 -1.43 -14.12
CA SER A 61 11.83 -0.38 -13.16
C SER A 61 10.65 0.43 -13.68
N VAL A 62 9.78 0.86 -12.76
CA VAL A 62 8.68 1.76 -13.05
C VAL A 62 9.23 3.13 -13.45
N HIS A 63 8.72 3.68 -14.55
CA HIS A 63 9.08 5.03 -15.00
C HIS A 63 7.91 6.04 -14.90
N SER A 64 6.67 5.57 -14.84
CA SER A 64 5.47 6.41 -14.70
C SER A 64 4.28 5.59 -14.21
N LEU A 65 3.33 6.24 -13.53
CA LEU A 65 2.04 5.70 -13.10
C LEU A 65 0.96 6.73 -13.43
N HIS A 66 -0.14 6.28 -14.03
CA HIS A 66 -1.35 7.08 -14.22
C HIS A 66 -2.52 6.35 -13.59
N ALA A 67 -3.35 7.07 -12.82
CA ALA A 67 -4.47 6.48 -12.12
C ALA A 67 -5.61 7.49 -11.96
N TYR A 68 -6.82 6.96 -11.80
CA TYR A 68 -8.02 7.72 -11.51
C TYR A 68 -8.71 7.13 -10.29
N PHE A 69 -9.07 7.98 -9.33
CA PHE A 69 -9.91 7.58 -8.20
C PHE A 69 -11.38 7.69 -8.59
N LEU A 70 -12.03 6.54 -8.78
CA LEU A 70 -13.44 6.50 -9.21
C LEU A 70 -14.41 6.54 -8.03
N ARG A 71 -14.00 6.01 -6.87
CA ARG A 71 -14.78 5.96 -5.63
C ARG A 71 -13.85 6.14 -4.45
N ARG A 72 -14.41 6.61 -3.33
CA ARG A 72 -13.70 6.62 -2.04
C ARG A 72 -13.50 5.17 -1.57
N GLY A 73 -12.32 4.87 -1.02
CA GLY A 73 -12.05 3.59 -0.37
C GLY A 73 -12.68 3.53 1.03
N ASP A 74 -13.11 2.33 1.42
CA ASP A 74 -13.55 2.01 2.78
C ASP A 74 -12.33 1.50 3.58
N PHE A 75 -11.98 2.17 4.67
CA PHE A 75 -10.79 1.82 5.45
C PHE A 75 -11.01 0.61 6.37
N GLU A 76 -12.27 0.17 6.54
CA GLU A 76 -12.62 -1.05 7.28
C GLU A 76 -12.57 -2.31 6.39
N ALA A 77 -12.35 -2.15 5.08
CA ALA A 77 -12.27 -3.24 4.12
C ALA A 77 -10.87 -3.31 3.46
N PRO A 78 -10.38 -4.52 3.14
CA PRO A 78 -9.17 -4.67 2.33
C PRO A 78 -9.43 -4.21 0.89
N ILE A 79 -8.33 -3.97 0.18
CA ILE A 79 -8.29 -3.54 -1.23
C ILE A 79 -7.90 -4.71 -2.12
#